data_AF-A0AAV0QS71-F1
#
_entry.id   AF-A0AAV0QS71-F1
#
_cell.length_a   1.000
_cell.length_b   1.000
_cell.length_c   1.000
_cell.angle_alpha   90.00
_cell.angle_beta   90.00
_cell.angle_gamma   90.00
#
_symmetry.space_group_name_H-M   'P 1'
#
loop_
_entity.id
_entity.type
_entity.pdbx_description
1 polymer ?
#
loop_
_entity_poly.entity_id
_entity_poly.type
_entity_poly.pdbx_seq_one_letter_code
_entity_poly.pdbx_strand_id
1 'polypeptide(L)'
;MGMGASSGSDKDSNGWGGRAQGLAVKTLVLIGGALLVKRFTKSTTRWDHARLVSESLTGEKFSREQASRDPDNYFNIRMLMCPAAEMVDGSKVLYFEQAFWRTPQKPFRQRFYMVKPCPKELKCDVEVVPTFVKFLPILNFRVATQNSIVSTYAIRDAEEYKNFCDRPKDQRPHPEEVIGDIAEHLTTIYLNRCDRRKRCLYEGSTPPEGFPNSWNGASYCTSELAVLKNSEVHMWDRGYDDDGNQVWGVREGAYEFKTAPASSNLNGIFSSLNFPPAQSFAKKIEGSFVLED
;
A
#
# COMPACT_ATOMS: atom_id res chain seq x y z
N MET A 1 -46.74 62.98 67.14
CA MET A 1 -46.14 63.82 66.08
C MET A 1 -44.66 64.00 66.37
N GLY A 2 -43.81 63.88 65.36
CA GLY A 2 -42.34 63.85 65.47
C GLY A 2 -41.81 62.68 64.65
N MET A 3 -41.91 62.71 63.32
CA MET A 3 -40.92 63.26 62.37
C MET A 3 -39.54 62.59 62.49
N GLY A 4 -39.14 61.99 61.37
CA GLY A 4 -37.99 61.09 61.28
C GLY A 4 -36.66 61.78 61.04
N ALA A 5 -35.62 60.95 61.06
CA ALA A 5 -34.33 61.25 60.46
C ALA A 5 -33.80 59.98 59.78
N SER A 6 -33.37 60.19 58.54
CA SER A 6 -32.86 59.23 57.57
C SER A 6 -31.50 58.65 57.94
N SER A 7 -31.24 57.42 57.50
CA SER A 7 -29.91 57.06 56.99
C SER A 7 -30.08 56.15 55.77
N GLY A 8 -29.93 56.76 54.59
CA GLY A 8 -29.76 56.05 53.33
C GLY A 8 -28.40 55.36 53.29
N SER A 9 -28.37 54.19 52.68
CA SER A 9 -27.14 53.62 52.13
C SER A 9 -27.49 52.91 50.83
N ASP A 10 -27.61 53.71 49.76
CA ASP A 10 -27.48 53.21 48.41
C ASP A 10 -26.05 52.70 48.22
N LYS A 11 -25.93 51.41 47.93
CA LYS A 11 -24.71 50.83 47.36
C LYS A 11 -25.04 50.29 45.98
N ASP A 12 -25.04 51.19 45.02
CA ASP A 12 -24.75 50.85 43.63
C ASP A 12 -23.32 50.29 43.57
N SER A 13 -23.19 48.99 43.29
CA SER A 13 -21.90 48.44 42.89
C SER A 13 -22.05 47.30 41.89
N ASN A 14 -21.47 47.54 40.73
CA ASN A 14 -20.78 46.58 39.85
C ASN A 14 -21.61 45.79 38.83
N GLY A 15 -22.18 46.51 37.86
CA GLY A 15 -22.64 45.98 36.57
C GLY A 15 -21.55 45.83 35.48
N TRP A 16 -20.27 45.65 35.83
CA TRP A 16 -19.16 45.55 34.85
C TRP A 16 -18.57 44.13 34.69
N GLY A 17 -18.73 43.24 35.68
CA GLY A 17 -18.12 41.90 35.65
C GLY A 17 -18.75 40.90 34.67
N GLY A 18 -20.09 40.91 34.55
CA GLY A 18 -20.81 39.92 33.74
C GLY A 18 -20.67 40.10 32.22
N ARG A 19 -20.45 41.34 31.77
CA ARG A 19 -20.29 41.66 30.33
C ARG A 19 -18.94 41.20 29.79
N ALA A 20 -17.86 41.42 30.56
CA ALA A 20 -16.52 41.00 30.18
C ALA A 20 -16.36 39.47 30.21
N GLN A 21 -16.93 38.80 31.23
CA GLN A 21 -16.97 37.33 31.28
C GLN A 21 -17.80 36.73 30.13
N GLY A 22 -18.96 37.31 29.82
CA GLY A 22 -19.78 36.86 28.68
C GLY A 22 -19.09 37.02 27.33
N LEU A 23 -18.29 38.07 27.14
CA LEU A 23 -17.45 38.28 25.96
C LEU A 23 -16.32 37.24 25.88
N ALA A 24 -15.63 36.96 26.98
CA ALA A 24 -14.56 35.95 27.02
C ALA A 24 -15.06 34.54 26.67
N VAL A 25 -16.21 34.13 27.21
CA VAL A 25 -16.82 32.82 26.92
C VAL A 25 -17.24 32.71 25.45
N LYS A 26 -17.86 33.76 24.89
CA LYS A 26 -18.23 33.79 23.47
C LYS A 26 -17.00 33.67 22.56
N THR A 27 -15.92 34.38 22.88
CA THR A 27 -14.67 34.30 22.12
C THR A 27 -14.06 32.91 22.20
N LEU A 28 -14.04 32.26 23.37
CA LEU A 28 -13.57 30.88 23.52
C LEU A 28 -14.41 29.87 22.74
N VAL A 29 -15.74 30.02 22.73
CA VAL A 29 -16.65 29.15 21.95
C VAL A 29 -16.44 29.36 20.45
N LEU A 30 -16.26 30.59 19.98
CA LEU A 30 -15.98 30.87 18.57
C LEU A 30 -14.62 30.34 18.13
N ILE A 31 -13.58 30.51 18.94
CA ILE A 31 -12.24 29.96 18.66
C ILE A 31 -12.27 28.43 18.69
N GLY A 32 -12.89 27.84 19.71
CA GLY A 32 -13.06 26.40 19.85
C GLY A 32 -13.88 25.80 18.69
N GLY A 33 -14.96 26.46 18.30
CA GLY A 33 -15.79 26.12 17.15
C GLY A 33 -15.03 26.22 15.83
N ALA A 34 -14.25 27.28 15.61
CA ALA A 34 -13.41 27.45 14.43
C ALA A 34 -12.29 26.39 14.35
N LEU A 35 -11.68 26.04 15.48
CA LEU A 35 -10.69 24.97 15.56
C LEU A 35 -11.33 23.59 15.30
N LEU A 36 -12.53 23.35 15.82
CA LEU A 36 -13.30 22.13 15.53
C LEU A 36 -13.64 22.05 14.04
N VAL A 37 -14.20 23.11 13.46
CA VAL A 37 -14.55 23.17 12.03
C VAL A 37 -13.29 22.98 11.18
N LYS A 38 -12.17 23.63 11.51
CA LYS A 38 -10.89 23.43 10.81
C LYS A 38 -10.37 22.00 10.91
N ARG A 39 -10.59 21.34 12.06
CA ARG A 39 -10.27 19.91 12.25
C ARG A 39 -11.17 19.00 11.43
N PHE A 40 -12.45 19.34 11.27
CA PHE A 40 -13.41 18.58 10.46
C PHE A 40 -13.38 18.92 8.95
N THR A 41 -12.72 20.01 8.55
CA THR A 41 -12.62 20.47 7.15
C THR A 41 -11.25 20.25 6.53
N LYS A 42 -10.36 19.45 7.15
CA LYS A 42 -9.13 19.01 6.48
C LYS A 42 -9.51 18.24 5.21
N SER A 43 -9.41 18.92 4.08
CA SER A 43 -9.54 18.32 2.75
C SER A 43 -8.37 17.35 2.55
N THR A 44 -8.67 16.11 2.16
CA THR A 44 -7.65 15.15 1.77
C THR A 44 -7.02 15.60 0.46
N THR A 45 -5.70 15.77 0.46
CA THR A 45 -4.96 16.14 -0.74
C THR A 45 -4.72 14.91 -1.63
N ARG A 46 -4.37 15.11 -2.90
CA ARG A 46 -3.94 14.00 -3.78
C ARG A 46 -2.69 13.28 -3.24
N TRP A 47 -1.83 14.00 -2.51
CA TRP A 47 -0.69 13.40 -1.80
C TRP A 47 -1.14 12.47 -0.67
N ASP A 48 -2.18 12.85 0.09
CA ASP A 48 -2.76 11.97 1.10
C ASP A 48 -3.38 10.71 0.46
N HIS A 49 -4.03 10.86 -0.70
CA HIS A 49 -4.56 9.74 -1.46
C HIS A 49 -3.46 8.79 -1.96
N ALA A 50 -2.38 9.33 -2.55
CA ALA A 50 -1.24 8.55 -3.01
C ALA A 50 -0.57 7.78 -1.86
N ARG A 51 -0.45 8.42 -0.69
CA ARG A 51 0.06 7.77 0.52
C ARG A 51 -0.83 6.62 0.97
N LEU A 52 -2.15 6.82 1.04
CA LEU A 52 -3.10 5.77 1.44
C LEU A 52 -3.08 4.58 0.48
N VAL A 53 -2.98 4.83 -0.83
CA VAL A 53 -2.80 3.78 -1.84
C VAL A 53 -1.50 3.03 -1.60
N SER A 54 -0.37 3.73 -1.48
CA SER A 54 0.94 3.12 -1.24
C SER A 54 0.97 2.27 0.04
N GLU A 55 0.37 2.73 1.13
CA GLU A 55 0.27 2.00 2.41
C GLU A 55 -0.62 0.76 2.27
N SER A 56 -1.71 0.84 1.51
CA SER A 56 -2.63 -0.29 1.30
C SER A 56 -2.03 -1.39 0.42
N LEU A 57 -1.25 -0.99 -0.59
CA LEU A 57 -0.52 -1.91 -1.47
C LEU A 57 0.58 -2.68 -0.75
N THR A 58 1.25 -2.04 0.21
CA THR A 58 2.35 -2.62 0.98
C THR A 58 1.90 -3.83 1.83
N GLY A 59 2.84 -4.73 2.07
CA GLY A 59 2.70 -5.91 2.92
C GLY A 59 2.58 -7.21 2.14
N GLU A 60 2.50 -8.31 2.89
CA GLU A 60 2.29 -9.65 2.34
C GLU A 60 0.78 -9.94 2.23
N LYS A 61 0.36 -10.41 1.06
CA LYS A 61 -1.03 -10.77 0.76
C LYS A 61 -1.09 -12.05 -0.06
N PHE A 62 -2.22 -12.74 0.00
CA PHE A 62 -2.46 -13.99 -0.70
C PHE A 62 -3.83 -14.01 -1.38
N SER A 63 -3.91 -14.66 -2.53
CA SER A 63 -5.19 -15.02 -3.19
C SER A 63 -5.76 -16.35 -2.69
N ARG A 64 -5.37 -16.79 -1.48
CA ARG A 64 -5.72 -18.10 -0.92
C ARG A 64 -7.23 -18.35 -0.87
N GLU A 65 -7.99 -17.38 -0.36
CA GLU A 65 -9.45 -17.53 -0.22
C GLU A 65 -10.14 -17.66 -1.59
N GLN A 66 -9.69 -16.89 -2.57
CA GLN A 66 -10.21 -16.96 -3.95
C GLN A 66 -9.87 -18.29 -4.60
N ALA A 67 -8.61 -18.72 -4.52
CA ALA A 67 -8.15 -20.00 -5.07
C ALA A 67 -8.84 -21.21 -4.42
N SER A 68 -9.19 -21.14 -3.13
CA SER A 68 -9.98 -22.18 -2.48
C SER A 68 -11.44 -22.20 -2.94
N ARG A 69 -11.99 -21.02 -3.31
CA ARG A 69 -13.39 -20.88 -3.78
C ARG A 69 -13.55 -21.27 -5.24
N ASP A 70 -12.53 -20.99 -6.07
CA ASP A 70 -12.53 -21.26 -7.51
C ASP A 70 -11.14 -21.76 -7.96
N PRO A 71 -10.82 -23.05 -7.66
CA PRO A 71 -9.51 -23.61 -7.92
C PRO A 71 -9.22 -23.88 -9.40
N ASP A 72 -10.25 -23.91 -10.25
CA ASP A 72 -10.10 -24.16 -11.69
C ASP A 72 -9.53 -22.94 -12.42
N ASN A 73 -9.83 -21.73 -11.92
CA ASN A 73 -9.46 -20.47 -12.57
C ASN A 73 -8.38 -19.68 -11.81
N TYR A 74 -8.23 -19.90 -10.50
CA TYR A 74 -7.33 -19.11 -9.66
C TYR A 74 -6.34 -19.96 -8.88
N PHE A 75 -5.07 -19.57 -8.95
CA PHE A 75 -4.00 -20.12 -8.11
C PHE A 75 -3.86 -19.34 -6.81
N ASN A 76 -3.41 -20.00 -5.74
CA ASN A 76 -2.98 -19.31 -4.53
C ASN A 76 -1.59 -18.68 -4.76
N ILE A 77 -1.57 -17.36 -4.94
CA ILE A 77 -0.40 -16.55 -5.24
C ILE A 77 -0.09 -15.69 -4.02
N ARG A 78 1.19 -15.64 -3.64
CA ARG A 78 1.75 -14.67 -2.70
C ARG A 78 2.08 -13.39 -3.46
N MET A 79 1.60 -12.26 -2.96
CA MET A 79 2.01 -10.92 -3.38
C MET A 79 2.72 -10.26 -2.21
N LEU A 80 3.91 -9.73 -2.46
CA LEU A 80 4.68 -9.01 -1.46
C LEU A 80 5.13 -7.66 -2.02
N MET A 81 4.79 -6.59 -1.30
CA MET A 81 5.22 -5.23 -1.65
C MET A 81 5.83 -4.52 -0.46
N CYS A 82 6.85 -3.70 -0.68
CA CYS A 82 7.41 -2.83 0.34
C CYS A 82 8.08 -1.58 -0.26
N PRO A 83 8.26 -0.51 0.54
CA PRO A 83 8.99 0.68 0.09
C PRO A 83 10.43 0.34 -0.30
N ALA A 84 10.84 0.80 -1.48
CA ALA A 84 12.19 0.62 -2.02
C ALA A 84 12.93 1.95 -2.15
N ALA A 85 12.26 3.01 -2.62
CA ALA A 85 12.83 4.35 -2.72
C ALA A 85 11.76 5.45 -2.63
N GLU A 86 12.21 6.70 -2.59
CA GLU A 86 11.38 7.89 -2.69
C GLU A 86 12.01 8.86 -3.69
N MET A 87 11.23 9.30 -4.66
CA MET A 87 11.65 10.23 -5.69
C MET A 87 11.75 11.65 -5.13
N VAL A 88 12.50 12.51 -5.81
CA VAL A 88 12.67 13.93 -5.42
C VAL A 88 11.36 14.72 -5.35
N ASP A 89 10.37 14.33 -6.12
CA ASP A 89 9.04 14.96 -6.13
C ASP A 89 8.12 14.46 -4.99
N GLY A 90 8.58 13.48 -4.20
CA GLY A 90 7.82 12.83 -3.13
C GLY A 90 7.10 11.54 -3.55
N SER A 91 7.19 11.14 -4.83
CA SER A 91 6.61 9.89 -5.31
C SER A 91 7.24 8.69 -4.60
N LYS A 92 6.43 7.71 -4.21
CA LYS A 92 6.92 6.49 -3.54
C LYS A 92 7.21 5.43 -4.57
N VAL A 93 8.36 4.77 -4.46
CA VAL A 93 8.70 3.59 -5.26
C VAL A 93 8.56 2.37 -4.38
N LEU A 94 7.65 1.48 -4.75
CA LEU A 94 7.44 0.19 -4.09
C LEU A 94 8.10 -0.90 -4.92
N TYR A 95 8.87 -1.76 -4.28
CA TYR A 95 9.20 -3.05 -4.88
C TYR A 95 7.99 -3.97 -4.76
N PHE A 96 7.72 -4.73 -5.81
CA PHE A 96 6.61 -5.66 -5.93
C PHE A 96 7.13 -7.01 -6.43
N GLU A 97 6.68 -8.09 -5.81
CA GLU A 97 6.86 -9.44 -6.34
C GLU A 97 5.62 -10.32 -6.17
N GLN A 98 5.46 -11.26 -7.11
CA GLN A 98 4.50 -12.36 -7.02
C GLN A 98 5.21 -13.70 -7.17
N ALA A 99 4.80 -14.64 -6.32
CA ALA A 99 5.31 -16.00 -6.30
C ALA A 99 4.17 -16.98 -6.04
N PHE A 100 4.30 -18.22 -6.52
CA PHE A 100 3.43 -19.29 -6.07
C PHE A 100 3.61 -19.53 -4.57
N TRP A 101 2.52 -19.74 -3.83
CA TRP A 101 2.57 -19.87 -2.37
C TRP A 101 3.49 -20.99 -1.86
N ARG A 102 3.70 -22.06 -2.65
CA ARG A 102 4.59 -23.19 -2.31
C ARG A 102 6.06 -22.90 -2.57
N THR A 103 6.36 -21.90 -3.38
CA THR A 103 7.73 -21.52 -3.76
C THR A 103 7.90 -20.00 -3.67
N PRO A 104 7.66 -19.39 -2.50
CA PRO A 104 7.74 -17.93 -2.33
C PRO A 104 9.12 -17.37 -2.72
N GLN A 105 10.18 -18.16 -2.54
CA GLN A 105 11.54 -17.83 -2.91
C GLN A 105 11.84 -17.84 -4.41
N LYS A 106 10.87 -18.17 -5.28
CA LYS A 106 10.99 -18.14 -6.74
C LYS A 106 9.88 -17.27 -7.34
N PRO A 107 9.96 -15.94 -7.19
CA PRO A 107 8.97 -15.05 -7.77
C PRO A 107 9.00 -15.14 -9.30
N PHE A 108 7.83 -15.26 -9.91
CA PHE A 108 7.68 -15.30 -11.37
C PHE A 108 7.44 -13.90 -11.97
N ARG A 109 7.15 -12.90 -11.12
CA ARG A 109 6.95 -11.52 -11.52
C ARG A 109 7.56 -10.61 -10.46
N GLN A 110 8.39 -9.67 -10.90
CA GLN A 110 9.00 -8.63 -10.06
C GLN A 110 8.94 -7.29 -10.77
N ARG A 111 8.58 -6.22 -10.08
CA ARG A 111 8.37 -4.89 -10.67
C ARG A 111 8.71 -3.80 -9.65
N PHE A 112 8.90 -2.58 -10.14
CA PHE A 112 8.75 -1.38 -9.33
C PHE A 112 7.41 -0.73 -9.62
N TYR A 113 6.75 -0.22 -8.58
CA TYR A 113 5.51 0.52 -8.68
C TYR A 113 5.78 1.92 -8.14
N MET A 114 5.77 2.92 -9.04
CA MET A 114 5.81 4.31 -8.62
C MET A 114 4.38 4.79 -8.34
N VAL A 115 4.14 5.26 -7.12
CA VAL A 115 2.84 5.78 -6.66
C VAL A 115 2.97 7.28 -6.41
N LYS A 116 2.20 8.06 -7.15
CA LYS A 116 2.27 9.53 -7.11
C LYS A 116 0.89 10.16 -7.29
N PRO A 117 0.67 11.42 -6.86
CA PRO A 117 -0.59 12.10 -7.10
C PRO A 117 -0.81 12.25 -8.60
N CYS A 118 -2.07 12.09 -9.03
CA CYS A 118 -2.44 12.34 -10.41
C CYS A 118 -2.20 13.82 -10.79
N PRO A 119 -1.69 14.12 -12.00
CA PRO A 119 -1.54 15.50 -12.51
C PRO A 119 -2.85 16.28 -12.52
N LYS A 120 -2.80 17.62 -12.33
CA LYS A 120 -4.00 18.47 -12.22
C LYS A 120 -4.86 18.50 -13.48
N GLU A 121 -4.24 18.29 -14.63
CA GLU A 121 -4.86 18.21 -15.95
C GLU A 121 -5.66 16.92 -16.17
N LEU A 122 -5.38 15.87 -15.40
CA LEU A 122 -6.10 14.60 -15.49
C LEU A 122 -7.17 14.49 -14.39
N LYS A 123 -8.28 13.84 -14.76
CA LYS A 123 -9.39 13.55 -13.85
C LYS A 123 -9.14 12.23 -13.11
N CYS A 124 -8.15 12.26 -12.22
CA CYS A 124 -7.84 11.18 -11.28
C CYS A 124 -7.30 11.70 -9.94
N ASP A 125 -7.20 10.81 -8.95
CA ASP A 125 -6.63 11.11 -7.63
C ASP A 125 -5.18 10.65 -7.53
N VAL A 126 -4.88 9.43 -7.99
CA VAL A 126 -3.56 8.78 -7.86
C VAL A 126 -3.15 8.13 -9.17
N GLU A 127 -1.88 8.24 -9.51
CA GLU A 127 -1.24 7.50 -10.60
C GLU A 127 -0.37 6.39 -10.01
N VAL A 128 -0.58 5.16 -10.49
CA VAL A 128 0.25 4.01 -10.16
C VAL A 128 0.93 3.55 -11.45
N VAL A 129 2.26 3.53 -11.44
CA VAL A 129 3.08 3.25 -12.62
C VAL A 129 3.95 2.03 -12.36
N PRO A 130 3.50 0.82 -12.77
CA PRO A 130 4.36 -0.33 -12.84
C PRO A 130 5.47 -0.13 -13.88
N THR A 131 6.69 -0.50 -13.53
CA THR A 131 7.85 -0.52 -14.41
C THR A 131 8.60 -1.83 -14.24
N PHE A 132 9.40 -2.16 -15.24
CA PHE A 132 10.35 -3.26 -15.10
C PHE A 132 11.46 -2.92 -14.10
N VAL A 133 11.99 -3.98 -13.49
CA VAL A 133 13.35 -3.97 -12.95
C VAL A 133 14.29 -4.10 -14.15
N LYS A 134 15.24 -3.18 -14.29
CA LYS A 134 16.14 -3.12 -15.45
C LYS A 134 16.88 -4.42 -15.67
N PHE A 135 16.63 -5.04 -16.82
CA PHE A 135 17.54 -6.00 -17.44
C PHE A 135 18.29 -5.27 -18.55
N LEU A 136 19.54 -4.89 -18.33
CA LEU A 136 20.39 -4.52 -19.46
C LEU A 136 20.89 -5.81 -20.12
N PRO A 137 20.68 -6.02 -21.43
CA PRO A 137 21.32 -7.13 -22.12
C PRO A 137 22.85 -6.97 -22.02
N ILE A 138 23.54 -8.10 -21.86
CA ILE A 138 25.00 -8.18 -22.02
C ILE A 138 25.29 -7.93 -23.52
N LEU A 139 25.36 -6.67 -23.94
CA LEU A 139 25.99 -6.35 -25.21
C LEU A 139 27.51 -6.27 -24.97
N ASN A 140 28.22 -7.22 -25.58
CA ASN A 140 29.68 -7.36 -25.56
C ASN A 140 30.43 -6.02 -25.69
N PHE A 141 31.32 -5.70 -24.75
CA PHE A 141 32.35 -4.68 -24.95
C PHE A 141 33.75 -5.29 -24.78
N ARG A 142 34.40 -5.58 -25.90
CA ARG A 142 35.86 -5.62 -26.02
C ARG A 142 36.31 -4.23 -26.44
N VAL A 143 37.11 -3.52 -25.63
CA VAL A 143 38.25 -2.71 -26.12
C VAL A 143 39.34 -2.69 -25.05
N ALA A 144 40.56 -2.90 -25.50
CA ALA A 144 41.81 -2.93 -24.76
C ALA A 144 42.47 -1.54 -24.62
N THR A 145 43.46 -1.47 -23.72
CA THR A 145 44.57 -0.49 -23.60
C THR A 145 44.48 0.63 -22.55
N GLN A 146 45.69 0.98 -22.11
CA GLN A 146 46.14 1.73 -20.93
C GLN A 146 45.48 3.10 -20.72
N ASN A 147 45.24 3.44 -19.45
CA ASN A 147 44.90 4.77 -18.91
C ASN A 147 43.48 5.32 -19.11
N SER A 148 42.45 4.50 -18.92
CA SER A 148 41.14 5.01 -18.49
C SER A 148 40.51 4.09 -17.45
N ILE A 149 40.17 4.66 -16.29
CA ILE A 149 39.37 3.97 -15.28
C ILE A 149 37.95 3.90 -15.84
N VAL A 150 37.60 2.75 -16.41
CA VAL A 150 36.22 2.43 -16.78
C VAL A 150 35.52 1.98 -15.50
N SER A 151 34.63 2.81 -14.97
CA SER A 151 33.78 2.44 -13.84
C SER A 151 32.76 1.40 -14.29
N THR A 152 33.06 0.13 -14.00
CA THR A 152 32.20 -1.02 -14.28
C THR A 152 31.04 -1.06 -13.28
N TYR A 153 29.96 -0.33 -13.54
CA TYR A 153 28.70 -0.53 -12.81
C TYR A 153 28.06 -1.81 -13.34
N ALA A 154 28.23 -2.90 -12.59
CA ALA A 154 27.76 -4.22 -12.95
C ALA A 154 26.23 -4.24 -13.11
N ILE A 155 25.81 -4.65 -14.30
CA ILE A 155 24.62 -5.43 -14.68
C ILE A 155 23.83 -5.91 -13.44
N ARG A 156 22.62 -5.40 -13.22
CA ARG A 156 21.73 -5.87 -12.15
C ARG A 156 20.64 -6.77 -12.71
N ASP A 157 20.46 -7.93 -12.09
CA ASP A 157 19.51 -8.98 -12.45
C ASP A 157 18.28 -8.86 -11.52
N ALA A 158 17.09 -9.27 -11.99
CA ALA A 158 15.95 -9.55 -11.12
C ALA A 158 16.33 -10.47 -9.93
N GLU A 159 17.33 -11.33 -10.09
CA GLU A 159 17.88 -12.12 -9.00
C GLU A 159 18.45 -11.28 -7.85
N GLU A 160 19.02 -10.09 -8.10
CA GLU A 160 19.51 -9.19 -7.04
C GLU A 160 18.37 -8.60 -6.21
N TYR A 161 17.18 -8.47 -6.81
CA TYR A 161 15.97 -7.96 -6.17
C TYR A 161 15.08 -9.05 -5.57
N LYS A 162 15.39 -10.32 -5.80
CA LYS A 162 14.64 -11.45 -5.25
C LYS A 162 14.49 -11.37 -3.73
N ASN A 163 13.26 -11.55 -3.25
CA ASN A 163 12.90 -11.44 -1.84
C ASN A 163 13.39 -10.11 -1.20
N PHE A 164 13.41 -9.01 -1.97
CA PHE A 164 13.86 -7.69 -1.51
C PHE A 164 13.21 -7.29 -0.18
N CYS A 165 11.91 -7.52 -0.04
CA CYS A 165 11.16 -7.15 1.16
C CYS A 165 11.44 -8.02 2.38
N ASP A 166 11.94 -9.25 2.19
CA ASP A 166 12.27 -10.18 3.27
C ASP A 166 13.69 -9.90 3.84
N ARG A 167 14.56 -9.22 3.07
CA ARG A 167 15.92 -8.82 3.52
C ARG A 167 15.87 -7.61 4.46
N PRO A 168 16.82 -7.43 5.39
CA PRO A 168 16.91 -6.20 6.16
C PRO A 168 17.38 -5.03 5.26
N LYS A 169 17.02 -3.79 5.62
CA LYS A 169 17.17 -2.61 4.73
C LYS A 169 18.63 -2.31 4.32
N ASP A 170 19.58 -2.65 5.18
CA ASP A 170 21.03 -2.50 4.97
C ASP A 170 21.61 -3.51 3.97
N GLN A 171 20.89 -4.60 3.67
CA GLN A 171 21.29 -5.64 2.71
C GLN A 171 20.53 -5.56 1.39
N ARG A 172 19.75 -4.50 1.20
CA ARG A 172 19.00 -4.21 -0.02
C ARG A 172 19.79 -3.23 -0.88
N PRO A 173 19.60 -3.24 -2.21
CA PRO A 173 20.04 -2.16 -3.07
C PRO A 173 19.62 -0.79 -2.50
N HIS A 174 20.55 0.17 -2.53
CA HIS A 174 20.31 1.49 -1.98
C HIS A 174 19.23 2.24 -2.80
N PRO A 175 18.49 3.20 -2.22
CA PRO A 175 17.44 3.93 -2.94
C PRO A 175 17.91 4.59 -4.25
N GLU A 176 19.15 5.08 -4.30
CA GLU A 176 19.74 5.67 -5.51
C GLU A 176 19.93 4.62 -6.62
N GLU A 177 20.32 3.40 -6.25
CA GLU A 177 20.45 2.26 -7.16
C GLU A 177 19.08 1.80 -7.66
N VAL A 178 18.12 1.67 -6.74
CA VAL A 178 16.71 1.35 -7.07
C VAL A 178 16.18 2.32 -8.13
N ILE A 179 16.39 3.62 -7.95
CA ILE A 179 15.94 4.64 -8.91
C ILE A 179 16.67 4.51 -10.25
N GLY A 180 17.98 4.21 -10.24
CA GLY A 180 18.76 3.96 -11.45
C GLY A 180 18.36 2.68 -12.21
N ASP A 181 17.76 1.72 -11.49
CA ASP A 181 17.30 0.43 -12.00
C ASP A 181 15.81 0.42 -12.40
N ILE A 182 15.10 1.54 -12.24
CA ILE A 182 13.78 1.70 -12.85
C ILE A 182 13.98 1.72 -14.37
N ALA A 183 13.41 0.72 -15.04
CA ALA A 183 13.56 0.55 -16.47
C ALA A 183 12.32 0.98 -17.24
N GLU A 184 12.03 0.23 -18.30
CA GLU A 184 10.92 0.49 -19.19
C GLU A 184 9.60 0.56 -18.42
N HIS A 185 8.88 1.63 -18.73
CA HIS A 185 7.49 1.82 -18.35
C HIS A 185 6.65 0.65 -18.90
N LEU A 186 5.79 0.08 -18.07
CA LEU A 186 4.87 -0.98 -18.49
C LEU A 186 3.47 -0.45 -18.71
N THR A 187 2.89 0.11 -17.65
CA THR A 187 1.52 0.61 -17.66
C THR A 187 1.42 1.83 -16.76
N THR A 188 0.37 2.61 -16.97
CA THR A 188 -0.06 3.63 -16.03
C THR A 188 -1.52 3.39 -15.68
N ILE A 189 -1.80 3.25 -14.40
CA ILE A 189 -3.13 3.04 -13.86
C ILE A 189 -3.58 4.32 -13.16
N TYR A 190 -4.72 4.85 -13.59
CA TYR A 190 -5.29 6.08 -13.05
C TYR A 190 -6.39 5.75 -12.05
N LEU A 191 -6.06 5.84 -10.76
CA LEU A 191 -6.99 5.54 -9.68
C LEU A 191 -7.84 6.76 -9.33
N ASN A 192 -9.13 6.50 -9.17
CA ASN A 192 -10.08 7.42 -8.57
C ASN A 192 -10.56 6.87 -7.24
N ARG A 193 -10.83 7.78 -6.29
CA ARG A 193 -11.51 7.43 -5.06
C ARG A 193 -12.91 6.92 -5.38
N CYS A 194 -13.23 5.76 -4.84
CA CYS A 194 -14.56 5.18 -5.00
C CYS A 194 -15.62 5.99 -4.24
N ASP A 195 -16.84 6.00 -4.79
CA ASP A 195 -18.01 6.53 -4.10
C ASP A 195 -18.24 5.81 -2.77
N ARG A 196 -18.79 6.54 -1.78
CA ARG A 196 -19.07 5.99 -0.44
C ARG A 196 -19.96 4.73 -0.41
N ARG A 197 -20.71 4.46 -1.49
CA ARG A 197 -21.59 3.29 -1.62
C ARG A 197 -20.85 2.04 -2.12
N LYS A 198 -19.67 2.20 -2.73
CA LYS A 198 -18.85 1.09 -3.21
C LYS A 198 -18.04 0.47 -2.08
N ARG A 199 -17.64 -0.80 -2.25
CA ARG A 199 -16.78 -1.51 -1.29
C ARG A 199 -15.30 -1.08 -1.38
N CYS A 200 -14.86 -0.63 -2.56
CA CYS A 200 -13.51 -0.15 -2.78
C CYS A 200 -13.27 1.23 -2.14
N LEU A 201 -12.00 1.53 -1.87
CA LEU A 201 -11.50 2.85 -1.51
C LEU A 201 -11.02 3.59 -2.75
N TYR A 202 -10.31 2.88 -3.63
CA TYR A 202 -9.84 3.39 -4.92
C TYR A 202 -10.03 2.30 -5.98
N GLU A 203 -10.33 2.71 -7.20
CA GLU A 203 -10.41 1.84 -8.37
C GLU A 203 -9.92 2.60 -9.61
N GLY A 204 -9.38 1.88 -10.57
CA GLY A 204 -8.95 2.45 -11.83
C GLY A 204 -8.34 1.40 -12.74
N SER A 205 -8.08 1.83 -13.96
CA SER A 205 -7.52 0.99 -15.01
C SER A 205 -6.50 1.77 -15.83
N THR A 206 -5.80 1.04 -16.69
CA THR A 206 -5.16 1.62 -17.87
C THR A 206 -6.20 2.28 -18.78
N PRO A 207 -5.79 3.22 -19.65
CA PRO A 207 -6.64 3.70 -20.74
C PRO A 207 -7.16 2.55 -21.63
N PRO A 208 -8.26 2.75 -22.38
CA PRO A 208 -8.86 1.72 -23.23
C PRO A 208 -7.90 1.11 -24.27
N GLU A 209 -6.97 1.92 -24.79
CA GLU A 209 -5.93 1.49 -25.72
C GLU A 209 -4.86 0.59 -25.08
N GLY A 210 -4.80 0.54 -23.74
CA GLY A 210 -3.78 -0.21 -23.02
C GLY A 210 -2.37 0.34 -23.23
N PHE A 211 -1.38 -0.52 -23.08
CA PHE A 211 0.03 -0.20 -23.31
C PHE A 211 0.69 -1.31 -24.14
N PRO A 212 1.71 -0.99 -24.97
CA PRO A 212 2.41 -1.99 -25.76
C PRO A 212 2.96 -3.14 -24.91
N ASN A 213 2.74 -4.38 -25.34
CA ASN A 213 3.25 -5.57 -24.69
C ASN A 213 3.51 -6.66 -25.71
N SER A 214 4.70 -7.25 -25.74
CA SER A 214 5.08 -8.27 -26.70
C SER A 214 5.21 -9.68 -26.09
N TRP A 215 4.57 -9.95 -24.95
CA TRP A 215 4.71 -11.23 -24.26
C TRP A 215 3.69 -12.25 -24.77
N ASN A 216 4.12 -13.48 -25.00
CA ASN A 216 3.26 -14.61 -25.34
C ASN A 216 2.28 -14.32 -26.50
N GLY A 217 2.71 -13.55 -27.50
CA GLY A 217 1.89 -13.18 -28.66
C GLY A 217 0.95 -11.99 -28.44
N ALA A 218 1.04 -11.29 -27.32
CA ALA A 218 0.36 -10.01 -27.15
C ALA A 218 0.98 -8.91 -28.02
N SER A 219 0.19 -7.90 -28.33
CA SER A 219 0.63 -6.59 -28.83
C SER A 219 0.35 -5.46 -27.84
N TYR A 220 -0.68 -5.61 -26.99
CA TYR A 220 -0.97 -4.67 -25.91
C TYR A 220 -1.42 -5.36 -24.62
N CYS A 221 -1.36 -4.65 -23.50
CA CYS A 221 -1.84 -5.11 -22.21
C CYS A 221 -2.70 -4.06 -21.51
N THR A 222 -3.59 -4.55 -20.67
CA THR A 222 -4.43 -3.74 -19.79
C THR A 222 -4.19 -4.14 -18.35
N SER A 223 -4.29 -3.18 -17.43
CA SER A 223 -4.21 -3.44 -16.00
C SER A 223 -5.35 -2.72 -15.28
N GLU A 224 -6.04 -3.43 -14.40
CA GLU A 224 -7.04 -2.88 -13.50
C GLU A 224 -6.59 -3.08 -12.05
N LEU A 225 -6.77 -2.06 -11.22
CA LEU A 225 -6.38 -2.08 -9.82
C LEU A 225 -7.50 -1.50 -8.97
N ALA A 226 -7.92 -2.23 -7.95
CA ALA A 226 -8.79 -1.73 -6.90
C ALA A 226 -8.17 -1.95 -5.53
N VAL A 227 -8.17 -0.90 -4.73
CA VAL A 227 -7.75 -0.93 -3.32
C VAL A 227 -9.01 -0.91 -2.47
N LEU A 228 -9.21 -1.95 -1.67
CA LEU A 228 -10.35 -2.12 -0.79
C LEU A 228 -9.97 -1.80 0.66
N LYS A 229 -10.95 -1.83 1.55
CA LYS A 229 -10.71 -1.73 3.00
C LYS A 229 -9.87 -2.90 3.49
N ASN A 230 -9.27 -2.76 4.67
CA ASN A 230 -8.41 -3.78 5.29
C ASN A 230 -7.19 -4.17 4.44
N SER A 231 -6.73 -3.24 3.60
CA SER A 231 -5.59 -3.45 2.70
C SER A 231 -5.76 -4.66 1.77
N GLU A 232 -7.01 -4.98 1.40
CA GLU A 232 -7.32 -5.92 0.31
C GLU A 232 -7.09 -5.23 -1.03
N VAL A 233 -6.52 -5.96 -1.98
CA VAL A 233 -6.12 -5.43 -3.29
C VAL A 233 -6.63 -6.38 -4.37
N HIS A 234 -7.38 -5.85 -5.32
CA HIS A 234 -7.79 -6.59 -6.52
C HIS A 234 -6.93 -6.11 -7.69
N MET A 235 -6.32 -7.05 -8.41
CA MET A 235 -5.44 -6.72 -9.54
C MET A 235 -5.74 -7.61 -10.73
N TRP A 236 -5.90 -7.01 -11.91
CA TRP A 236 -6.24 -7.73 -13.13
C TRP A 236 -5.35 -7.28 -14.29
N ASP A 237 -4.30 -8.05 -14.55
CA ASP A 237 -3.41 -7.82 -15.69
C ASP A 237 -3.74 -8.81 -16.81
N ARG A 238 -3.96 -8.29 -18.01
CA ARG A 238 -4.30 -9.07 -19.21
C ARG A 238 -3.52 -8.57 -20.41
N GLY A 239 -3.18 -9.48 -21.33
CA GLY A 239 -2.58 -9.14 -22.61
C GLY A 239 -3.43 -9.65 -23.77
N TYR A 240 -3.36 -8.91 -24.86
CA TYR A 240 -4.20 -9.08 -26.04
C TYR A 240 -3.33 -9.02 -27.30
N ASP A 241 -3.68 -9.80 -28.32
CA ASP A 241 -3.09 -9.70 -29.66
C ASP A 241 -3.70 -8.54 -30.49
N ASP A 242 -3.21 -8.36 -31.72
CA ASP A 242 -3.68 -7.30 -32.63
C ASP A 242 -5.16 -7.44 -33.05
N ASP A 243 -5.71 -8.65 -32.93
CA ASP A 243 -7.12 -8.95 -33.23
C ASP A 243 -8.02 -8.73 -32.00
N GLY A 244 -7.44 -8.37 -30.85
CA GLY A 244 -8.16 -8.14 -29.59
C GLY A 244 -8.47 -9.41 -28.81
N ASN A 245 -7.87 -10.55 -29.14
CA ASN A 245 -8.03 -11.78 -28.37
C ASN A 245 -7.12 -11.76 -27.15
N GLN A 246 -7.66 -12.10 -25.99
CA GLN A 246 -6.83 -12.26 -24.78
C GLN A 246 -5.90 -13.47 -24.93
N VAL A 247 -4.59 -13.25 -24.84
CA VAL A 247 -3.53 -14.28 -24.99
C VAL A 247 -2.85 -14.65 -23.67
N TRP A 248 -2.90 -13.78 -22.66
CA TRP A 248 -2.44 -14.10 -21.30
C TRP A 248 -3.22 -13.36 -20.22
N GLY A 249 -3.12 -13.83 -18.98
CA GLY A 249 -3.89 -13.34 -17.83
C GLY A 249 -5.19 -14.14 -17.63
N VAL A 250 -5.80 -13.99 -16.45
CA VAL A 250 -7.05 -14.69 -16.09
C VAL A 250 -8.24 -14.08 -16.83
N ARG A 251 -9.19 -14.89 -17.30
CA ARG A 251 -10.36 -14.43 -18.06
C ARG A 251 -11.55 -14.10 -17.17
N GLU A 252 -11.65 -14.81 -16.05
CA GLU A 252 -12.80 -14.83 -15.16
C GLU A 252 -12.90 -13.58 -14.28
N GLY A 253 -11.77 -12.93 -14.00
CA GLY A 253 -11.74 -11.74 -13.14
C GLY A 253 -10.38 -11.44 -12.51
N ALA A 254 -10.38 -10.38 -11.71
CA ALA A 254 -9.21 -9.92 -10.97
C ALA A 254 -8.77 -10.94 -9.90
N TYR A 255 -7.46 -11.00 -9.63
CA TYR A 255 -6.96 -11.69 -8.44
C TYR A 255 -7.30 -10.89 -7.18
N GLU A 256 -7.87 -11.56 -6.18
CA GLU A 256 -8.26 -10.98 -4.89
C GLU A 256 -7.17 -11.25 -3.84
N PHE A 257 -6.30 -10.28 -3.57
CA PHE A 257 -5.25 -10.42 -2.58
C PHE A 257 -5.65 -9.84 -1.22
N LYS A 258 -5.66 -10.71 -0.21
CA LYS A 258 -5.94 -10.34 1.19
C LYS A 258 -4.72 -10.57 2.05
N THR A 259 -4.53 -9.75 3.07
CA THR A 259 -3.50 -10.02 4.09
C THR A 259 -3.74 -11.39 4.69
N ALA A 260 -2.68 -12.12 5.01
CA ALA A 260 -2.84 -13.33 5.81
C ALA A 260 -3.66 -12.98 7.07
N PRO A 261 -4.62 -13.82 7.50
CA PRO A 261 -5.25 -13.62 8.79
C PRO A 261 -4.12 -13.48 9.79
N ALA A 262 -4.11 -12.39 10.56
CA ALA A 262 -3.17 -12.26 11.65
C ALA A 262 -3.31 -13.55 12.45
N SER A 263 -2.28 -14.40 12.42
CA SER A 263 -2.11 -15.39 13.47
C SER A 263 -2.21 -14.54 14.72
N SER A 264 -3.33 -14.70 15.45
CA SER A 264 -3.52 -14.05 16.73
C SER A 264 -2.19 -14.16 17.45
N ASN A 265 -1.60 -13.03 17.79
CA ASN A 265 -0.44 -12.93 18.67
C ASN A 265 -0.85 -13.46 20.05
N LEU A 266 -1.22 -14.75 20.13
CA LEU A 266 -1.44 -15.50 21.37
C LEU A 266 -0.11 -15.66 22.11
N ASN A 267 1.02 -15.53 21.41
CA ASN A 267 2.35 -15.52 22.03
C ASN A 267 2.65 -14.21 22.79
N GLY A 268 1.93 -13.10 22.53
CA GLY A 268 2.15 -11.84 23.23
C GLY A 268 1.32 -11.66 24.51
N ILE A 269 0.18 -12.36 24.62
CA ILE A 269 -0.69 -12.30 25.79
C ILE A 269 -0.26 -13.33 26.85
N PHE A 270 0.27 -14.48 26.44
CA PHE A 270 0.74 -15.52 27.37
C PHE A 270 2.11 -15.27 27.99
N SER A 271 2.90 -14.29 27.52
CA SER A 271 4.16 -13.89 28.15
C SER A 271 3.99 -12.94 29.36
N SER A 272 2.77 -12.44 29.59
CA SER A 272 2.49 -11.43 30.63
C SER A 272 1.87 -12.02 31.91
N LEU A 273 1.65 -13.34 31.95
CA LEU A 273 1.04 -14.02 33.09
C LEU A 273 2.02 -15.05 33.63
N ASN A 274 2.79 -14.64 34.66
CA ASN A 274 3.54 -15.55 35.52
C ASN A 274 2.54 -16.43 36.28
N PHE A 275 2.17 -17.57 35.70
CA PHE A 275 1.55 -18.66 36.44
C PHE A 275 2.63 -19.65 36.89
N PRO A 276 2.62 -20.10 38.15
CA PRO A 276 3.55 -21.12 38.61
C PRO A 276 3.29 -22.45 37.86
N PRO A 277 4.33 -23.28 37.63
CA PRO A 277 4.19 -24.49 36.83
C PRO A 277 3.28 -25.50 37.55
N ALA A 278 2.12 -25.77 36.96
CA ALA A 278 1.28 -26.90 37.35
C ALA A 278 1.86 -28.19 36.76
N GLN A 279 1.98 -29.20 37.61
CA GLN A 279 2.60 -30.49 37.36
C GLN A 279 2.04 -31.21 36.13
N SER A 280 2.96 -31.84 35.39
CA SER A 280 2.71 -32.73 34.27
C SER A 280 1.80 -33.89 34.66
N PHE A 281 0.70 -34.07 33.93
CA PHE A 281 0.05 -35.38 33.78
C PHE A 281 0.18 -35.83 32.34
N ALA A 282 1.23 -36.61 32.08
CA ALA A 282 1.32 -37.43 30.90
C ALA A 282 0.22 -38.51 30.98
N LYS A 283 -0.73 -38.49 30.05
CA LYS A 283 -1.54 -39.66 29.73
C LYS A 283 -1.28 -40.06 28.28
N LYS A 284 -0.44 -41.08 28.19
CA LYS A 284 -0.19 -41.99 27.07
C LYS A 284 -1.51 -42.40 26.39
N ILE A 285 -1.65 -42.12 25.10
CA ILE A 285 -2.54 -42.88 24.21
C ILE A 285 -1.66 -43.37 23.06
N GLU A 286 -1.44 -44.68 23.08
CA GLU A 286 -0.74 -45.46 22.08
C GLU A 286 -1.78 -45.90 21.04
N GLY A 287 -1.50 -45.67 19.76
CA GLY A 287 -2.37 -46.00 18.64
C GLY A 287 -1.55 -46.26 17.39
N SER A 288 -1.15 -47.52 17.24
CA SER A 288 -0.53 -48.12 16.06
C SER A 288 -1.50 -48.15 14.87
N PHE A 289 -1.01 -47.92 13.64
CA PHE A 289 -1.36 -48.61 12.37
C PHE A 289 -0.51 -47.97 11.24
N VAL A 290 0.67 -48.52 10.96
CA VAL A 290 1.02 -49.38 9.79
C VAL A 290 0.78 -48.71 8.44
N LEU A 291 1.90 -48.39 7.77
CA LEU A 291 2.02 -48.08 6.34
C LEU A 291 2.12 -49.41 5.57
N GLU A 292 1.31 -49.58 4.53
CA GLU A 292 1.60 -50.50 3.43
C GLU A 292 2.09 -49.67 2.23
N ASP A 293 2.98 -50.31 1.46
CA ASP A 293 3.85 -49.79 0.40
C ASP A 293 3.16 -49.09 -0.78
#